data_AF-A0A535F437-F1
#
_entry.id   AF-A0A535F437-F1
#
_cell.length_a   1.000
_cell.length_b   1.000
_cell.length_c   1.000
_cell.angle_alpha   90.00
_cell.angle_beta   90.00
_cell.angle_gamma   90.00
#
_symmetry.space_group_name_H-M   'P 1'
#
loop_
_entity.id
_entity.type
_entity.pdbx_description
1 polymer ?
#
loop_
_entity_poly.entity_id
_entity_poly.type
_entity_poly.pdbx_seq_one_letter_code
_entity_poly.pdbx_strand_id
1 'polypeptide(L)'
;MGLLRAARQPEHPLTQADTELFLLYAQEQKTSPRSLLFNGEWPQTISIAGQSSLRRLSNILQTLLHAPNIWSLLGQYLLIETSLLRDLLSNREDERNATLLADYDLLLQLARRYDAQQQARTRSAGQQEDEQGGSAATATVPTEEQVKGFLEYLTILVMLRQDGSRAGNDESEQELADVIRVMTVHASKGLEFPVVYLPGLLQRRFPAQARSSPITAPTGMLP
;
A
#
# COMPACT_ATOMS: atom_id res chain seq x y z
N MET A 1 1.27 7.85 -10.69
CA MET A 1 1.31 6.37 -10.47
C MET A 1 -0.01 5.79 -9.95
N GLY A 2 -0.69 6.40 -8.97
CA GLY A 2 -1.95 5.86 -8.41
C GLY A 2 -3.07 5.68 -9.46
N LEU A 3 -3.35 6.71 -10.26
CA LEU A 3 -4.38 6.65 -11.32
C LEU A 3 -4.11 5.53 -12.34
N LEU A 4 -2.85 5.33 -12.74
CA LEU A 4 -2.47 4.26 -13.66
C LEU A 4 -2.65 2.86 -13.04
N ARG A 5 -2.52 2.73 -11.72
CA ARG A 5 -2.81 1.46 -11.03
C ARG A 5 -4.31 1.21 -10.95
N ALA A 6 -5.07 2.24 -10.64
CA ALA A 6 -6.53 2.18 -10.66
C ALA A 6 -7.03 1.79 -12.08
N ALA A 7 -6.54 2.45 -13.13
CA ALA A 7 -6.88 2.17 -14.53
C ALA A 7 -6.69 0.69 -14.98
N ARG A 8 -5.89 -0.09 -14.25
CA ARG A 8 -5.68 -1.52 -14.53
C ARG A 8 -6.72 -2.43 -13.88
N GLN A 9 -7.59 -1.89 -13.04
CA GLN A 9 -8.69 -2.65 -12.44
C GLN A 9 -9.81 -2.83 -13.44
N PRO A 10 -10.44 -4.01 -13.51
CA PRO A 10 -11.47 -4.32 -14.49
C PRO A 10 -12.73 -3.45 -14.34
N GLU A 11 -12.96 -2.89 -13.14
CA GLU A 11 -14.15 -2.10 -12.83
C GLU A 11 -14.14 -0.65 -13.32
N HIS A 12 -12.95 -0.13 -13.63
CA HIS A 12 -12.78 1.23 -14.12
C HIS A 12 -11.65 1.28 -15.16
N PRO A 13 -11.85 0.58 -16.29
CA PRO A 13 -10.84 0.51 -17.34
C PRO A 13 -10.63 1.91 -17.91
N LEU A 14 -9.37 2.34 -17.97
CA LEU A 14 -8.96 3.60 -18.54
C LEU A 14 -7.88 3.30 -19.58
N THR A 15 -8.16 3.66 -20.83
CA THR A 15 -7.20 3.47 -21.92
C THR A 15 -6.01 4.39 -21.73
N GLN A 16 -4.86 4.04 -22.28
CA GLN A 16 -3.68 4.90 -22.23
C GLN A 16 -3.99 6.29 -22.83
N ALA A 17 -4.67 6.34 -23.97
CA ALA A 17 -5.08 7.60 -24.61
C ALA A 17 -5.98 8.46 -23.70
N ASP A 18 -6.98 7.87 -23.04
CA ASP A 18 -7.84 8.59 -22.10
C ASP A 18 -7.06 9.11 -20.88
N THR A 19 -6.09 8.33 -20.37
CA THR A 19 -5.24 8.77 -19.26
C THR A 19 -4.33 9.92 -19.67
N GLU A 20 -3.77 9.89 -20.87
CA GLU A 20 -2.93 10.97 -21.39
C GLU A 20 -3.75 12.25 -21.58
N LEU A 21 -4.95 12.16 -22.16
CA LEU A 21 -5.87 13.29 -22.30
C LEU A 21 -6.23 13.91 -20.95
N PHE A 22 -6.52 13.08 -19.93
CA PHE A 22 -6.81 13.57 -18.59
C PHE A 22 -5.61 14.27 -17.93
N LEU A 23 -4.41 13.69 -18.06
CA LEU A 23 -3.19 14.27 -17.49
C LEU A 23 -2.76 15.57 -18.19
N LEU A 24 -2.90 15.64 -19.52
CA LEU A 24 -2.66 16.86 -20.29
C LEU A 24 -3.64 17.97 -19.88
N TYR A 25 -4.92 17.63 -19.73
CA TYR A 25 -5.91 18.60 -19.25
C TYR A 25 -5.57 19.14 -17.84
N ALA A 26 -5.12 18.28 -16.92
CA ALA A 26 -4.65 18.72 -15.62
C ALA A 26 -3.45 19.68 -15.71
N GLN A 27 -2.52 19.39 -16.62
CA GLN A 27 -1.35 20.22 -16.87
C GLN A 27 -1.74 21.59 -17.46
N GLU A 28 -2.65 21.62 -18.45
CA GLU A 28 -3.16 22.86 -19.06
C GLU A 28 -3.85 23.76 -18.04
N GLN A 29 -4.67 23.18 -17.16
CA GLN A 29 -5.36 23.91 -16.09
C GLN A 29 -4.46 24.27 -14.90
N LYS A 30 -3.19 23.82 -14.90
CA LYS A 30 -2.23 24.00 -13.79
C LYS A 30 -2.77 23.49 -12.45
N THR A 31 -3.59 22.46 -12.47
CA THR A 31 -4.18 21.83 -11.28
C THR A 31 -3.67 20.40 -11.10
N SER A 32 -3.81 19.87 -9.89
CA SER A 32 -3.44 18.48 -9.66
C SER A 32 -4.51 17.54 -10.27
N PRO A 33 -4.12 16.44 -10.93
CA PRO A 33 -5.07 15.44 -11.43
C PRO A 33 -6.00 14.90 -10.34
N ARG A 34 -5.49 14.85 -9.10
CA ARG A 34 -6.28 14.49 -7.92
C ARG A 34 -7.44 15.46 -7.71
N SER A 35 -7.18 16.77 -7.70
CA SER A 35 -8.21 17.80 -7.50
C SER A 35 -9.29 17.72 -8.57
N LEU A 36 -8.90 17.59 -9.84
CA LEU A 36 -9.85 17.45 -10.94
C LEU A 36 -10.72 16.21 -10.80
N LEU A 37 -10.11 15.07 -10.45
CA LEU A 37 -10.84 13.83 -10.21
C LEU A 37 -11.84 13.98 -9.06
N PHE A 38 -11.45 14.62 -7.95
CA PHE A 38 -12.33 14.86 -6.81
C PHE A 38 -13.50 15.81 -7.13
N ASN A 39 -13.25 16.82 -7.97
CA ASN A 39 -14.25 17.79 -8.37
C ASN A 39 -15.17 17.29 -9.50
N GLY A 40 -14.89 16.13 -10.08
CA GLY A 40 -15.65 15.60 -11.22
C GLY A 40 -15.37 16.32 -12.54
N GLU A 41 -14.17 16.91 -12.69
CA GLU A 41 -13.78 17.71 -13.84
C GLU A 41 -12.84 16.93 -14.77
N TRP A 42 -13.23 16.79 -16.03
CA TRP A 42 -12.40 16.17 -17.07
C TRP A 42 -12.83 16.67 -18.45
N PRO A 43 -11.93 16.63 -19.46
CA PRO A 43 -12.24 17.13 -20.79
C PRO A 43 -13.27 16.24 -21.48
N GLN A 44 -14.15 16.84 -22.28
CA GLN A 44 -15.18 16.11 -23.05
C GLN A 44 -14.58 15.27 -24.20
N THR A 45 -13.30 15.46 -24.51
CA THR A 45 -12.55 14.71 -25.53
C THR A 45 -12.23 13.28 -25.11
N ILE A 46 -12.30 12.96 -23.81
CA ILE A 46 -12.14 11.60 -23.30
C ILE A 46 -13.31 10.73 -23.77
N SER A 47 -13.02 9.44 -24.05
CA SER A 47 -14.04 8.47 -24.46
C SER A 47 -15.17 8.35 -23.44
N ILE A 48 -16.38 7.97 -23.89
CA ILE A 48 -17.54 7.77 -22.99
C ILE A 48 -17.22 6.72 -21.90
N ALA A 49 -16.47 5.68 -22.25
CA ALA A 49 -16.00 4.67 -21.31
C ALA A 49 -15.03 5.27 -20.28
N GLY A 50 -14.05 6.08 -20.73
CA GLY A 50 -13.11 6.77 -19.85
C GLY A 50 -13.79 7.75 -18.89
N GLN A 51 -14.76 8.53 -19.38
CA GLN A 51 -15.57 9.42 -18.54
C GLN A 51 -16.36 8.65 -17.48
N SER A 52 -16.92 7.49 -17.85
CA SER A 52 -17.64 6.61 -16.91
C SER A 52 -16.70 6.06 -15.83
N SER A 53 -15.50 5.63 -16.22
CA SER A 53 -14.46 5.16 -15.29
C SER A 53 -13.96 6.26 -14.35
N LEU A 54 -13.70 7.47 -14.85
CA LEU A 54 -13.29 8.62 -14.03
C LEU A 54 -14.41 9.03 -13.06
N ARG A 55 -15.66 9.04 -13.51
CA ARG A 55 -16.81 9.30 -12.64
C ARG A 55 -16.93 8.24 -11.54
N ARG A 56 -16.75 6.96 -11.88
CA ARG A 56 -16.77 5.90 -10.87
C ARG A 56 -15.64 6.09 -9.85
N LEU A 57 -14.42 6.39 -10.29
CA LEU A 57 -13.30 6.69 -9.40
C LEU A 57 -13.56 7.90 -8.50
N SER A 58 -14.11 8.99 -9.06
CA SER A 58 -14.52 10.17 -8.30
C SER A 58 -15.50 9.79 -7.19
N ASN A 59 -16.53 9.03 -7.51
CA ASN A 59 -17.54 8.61 -6.53
C ASN A 59 -16.91 7.77 -5.42
N ILE A 60 -16.09 6.77 -5.76
CA ILE A 60 -15.39 5.94 -4.77
C ILE A 60 -14.51 6.80 -3.86
N LEU A 61 -13.73 7.71 -4.42
CA LEU A 61 -12.87 8.57 -3.61
C LEU A 61 -13.67 9.48 -2.67
N GLN A 62 -14.79 10.04 -3.16
CA GLN A 62 -15.68 10.85 -2.33
C GLN A 62 -16.31 10.01 -1.21
N THR A 63 -16.77 8.79 -1.47
CA THR A 63 -17.36 7.94 -0.43
C THR A 63 -16.32 7.55 0.62
N LEU A 64 -15.11 7.18 0.20
CA LEU A 64 -14.03 6.79 1.11
C LEU A 64 -13.53 7.93 2.01
N LEU A 65 -13.60 9.19 1.56
CA LEU A 65 -13.23 10.33 2.40
C LEU A 65 -14.13 10.49 3.63
N HIS A 66 -15.37 9.98 3.57
CA HIS A 66 -16.31 10.06 4.69
C HIS A 66 -16.16 8.89 5.67
N ALA A 67 -15.25 7.95 5.43
CA ALA A 67 -15.02 6.84 6.33
C ALA A 67 -14.49 7.33 7.69
N PRO A 68 -15.02 6.82 8.82
CA PRO A 68 -14.65 7.32 10.14
C PRO A 68 -13.24 6.91 10.59
N ASN A 69 -12.72 5.82 10.03
CA ASN A 69 -11.41 5.25 10.36
C ASN A 69 -10.89 4.35 9.21
N ILE A 70 -9.65 3.88 9.33
CA ILE A 70 -8.97 3.16 8.24
C ILE A 70 -9.59 1.79 7.99
N TRP A 71 -9.99 1.08 9.04
CA TRP A 71 -10.64 -0.22 8.89
C TRP A 71 -11.95 -0.09 8.11
N SER A 72 -12.76 0.92 8.41
CA SER A 72 -14.01 1.18 7.69
C SER A 72 -13.75 1.63 6.25
N LEU A 73 -12.72 2.46 6.03
CA LEU A 73 -12.29 2.89 4.70
C LEU A 73 -11.91 1.69 3.82
N LEU A 74 -11.03 0.82 4.32
CA LEU A 74 -10.61 -0.37 3.58
C LEU A 74 -11.76 -1.36 3.39
N GLY A 75 -12.58 -1.57 4.42
CA GLY A 75 -13.77 -2.42 4.33
C GLY A 75 -14.74 -1.92 3.27
N GLN A 76 -15.04 -0.63 3.27
CA GLN A 76 -15.90 -0.01 2.25
C GLN A 76 -15.31 -0.14 0.86
N TYR A 77 -14.01 0.14 0.68
CA TYR A 77 -13.37 0.00 -0.62
C TYR A 77 -13.41 -1.45 -1.13
N LEU A 78 -12.99 -2.42 -0.31
CA LEU A 78 -12.78 -3.81 -0.73
C LEU A 78 -14.09 -4.62 -0.85
N LEU A 79 -15.11 -4.30 -0.04
CA LEU A 79 -16.33 -5.10 0.07
C LEU A 79 -17.57 -4.44 -0.55
N ILE A 80 -17.59 -3.11 -0.65
CA ILE A 80 -18.77 -2.33 -1.09
C ILE A 80 -18.52 -1.65 -2.43
N GLU A 81 -17.49 -0.83 -2.51
CA GLU A 81 -17.21 0.01 -3.70
C GLU A 81 -16.62 -0.80 -4.87
N THR A 82 -15.95 -1.90 -4.54
CA THR A 82 -15.33 -2.81 -5.50
C THR A 82 -15.84 -4.25 -5.35
N SER A 83 -15.73 -5.00 -6.44
CA SER A 83 -15.95 -6.45 -6.51
C SER A 83 -14.69 -7.27 -6.21
N LEU A 84 -13.54 -6.65 -5.92
CA LEU A 84 -12.25 -7.31 -5.69
C LEU A 84 -12.35 -8.55 -4.79
N LEU A 85 -12.88 -8.37 -3.57
CA LEU A 85 -12.94 -9.44 -2.59
C LEU A 85 -14.07 -10.44 -2.92
N ARG A 86 -15.16 -9.97 -3.55
CA ARG A 86 -16.27 -10.80 -4.01
C ARG A 86 -15.84 -11.78 -5.10
N ASP A 87 -15.05 -11.31 -6.06
CA ASP A 87 -14.55 -12.12 -7.17
C ASP A 87 -13.58 -13.19 -6.65
N LEU A 88 -12.70 -12.83 -5.70
CA LEU A 88 -11.80 -13.76 -5.04
C LEU A 88 -12.54 -14.82 -4.22
N LEU A 89 -13.58 -14.42 -3.46
CA LEU A 89 -14.40 -15.34 -2.67
C LEU A 89 -15.21 -16.31 -3.55
N SER A 90 -15.62 -15.87 -4.73
CA SER A 90 -16.38 -16.71 -5.68
C SER A 90 -15.54 -17.88 -6.21
N ASN A 91 -14.22 -17.71 -6.29
CA ASN A 91 -13.26 -18.72 -6.75
C ASN A 91 -12.25 -19.10 -5.65
N ARG A 92 -12.71 -19.31 -4.42
CA ARG A 92 -11.85 -19.58 -3.25
C ARG A 92 -11.07 -20.89 -3.31
N GLU A 93 -11.46 -21.82 -4.17
CA GLU A 93 -10.80 -23.14 -4.32
C GLU A 93 -9.42 -23.03 -4.98
N ASP A 94 -9.15 -21.93 -5.69
CA ASP A 94 -7.83 -21.63 -6.22
C ASP A 94 -6.87 -21.26 -5.08
N GLU A 95 -5.76 -22.00 -4.94
CA GLU A 95 -4.73 -21.73 -3.92
C GLU A 95 -4.20 -20.29 -3.97
N ARG A 96 -4.14 -19.70 -5.18
CA ARG A 96 -3.75 -18.30 -5.40
C ARG A 96 -4.76 -17.32 -4.80
N ASN A 97 -6.06 -17.59 -4.94
CA ASN A 97 -7.10 -16.73 -4.39
C ASN A 97 -7.15 -16.88 -2.88
N ALA A 98 -6.94 -18.09 -2.35
CA ALA A 98 -6.83 -18.33 -0.92
C ALA A 98 -5.67 -17.54 -0.28
N THR A 99 -4.50 -17.50 -0.92
CA THR A 99 -3.36 -16.70 -0.44
C THR A 99 -3.65 -15.20 -0.50
N LEU A 100 -4.22 -14.70 -1.61
CA LEU A 100 -4.63 -13.29 -1.70
C LEU A 100 -5.67 -12.89 -0.66
N LEU A 101 -6.65 -13.76 -0.37
CA LEU A 101 -7.65 -13.52 0.67
C LEU A 101 -7.01 -13.45 2.07
N ALA A 102 -6.01 -14.29 2.35
CA ALA A 102 -5.26 -14.22 3.61
C ALA A 102 -4.47 -12.89 3.72
N ASP A 103 -3.88 -12.41 2.63
CA ASP A 103 -3.19 -11.11 2.61
C ASP A 103 -4.16 -9.93 2.86
N TYR A 104 -5.35 -9.96 2.27
CA TYR A 104 -6.37 -8.94 2.52
C TYR A 104 -6.92 -8.99 3.95
N ASP A 105 -7.10 -10.18 4.52
CA ASP A 105 -7.50 -10.33 5.92
C ASP A 105 -6.44 -9.74 6.86
N LEU A 106 -5.16 -10.05 6.62
CA LEU A 106 -4.05 -9.47 7.37
C LEU A 106 -4.04 -7.94 7.27
N LEU A 107 -4.25 -7.38 6.08
CA LEU A 107 -4.33 -5.93 5.87
C LEU A 107 -5.46 -5.29 6.70
N LEU A 108 -6.64 -5.91 6.73
CA LEU A 108 -7.77 -5.43 7.53
C LEU A 108 -7.50 -5.55 9.03
N GLN A 109 -6.85 -6.62 9.48
CA GLN A 109 -6.44 -6.77 10.89
C GLN A 109 -5.44 -5.68 11.31
N LEU A 110 -4.47 -5.36 10.44
CA LEU A 110 -3.51 -4.28 10.67
C LEU A 110 -4.19 -2.92 10.77
N ALA A 111 -5.15 -2.64 9.89
CA ALA A 111 -5.96 -1.42 9.95
C ALA A 111 -6.75 -1.31 11.26
N ARG A 112 -7.38 -2.41 11.68
CA ARG A 112 -8.13 -2.46 12.95
C ARG A 112 -7.24 -2.18 14.16
N ARG A 113 -6.03 -2.74 14.19
CA ARG A 113 -5.05 -2.50 15.24
C ARG A 113 -4.58 -1.05 15.26
N TYR A 114 -4.31 -0.47 14.09
CA TYR A 114 -3.95 0.95 13.95
C TYR A 114 -5.05 1.87 14.51
N ASP A 115 -6.30 1.64 14.13
CA ASP A 115 -7.43 2.44 14.61
C ASP A 115 -7.59 2.35 16.13
N ALA A 116 -7.46 1.16 16.70
CA ALA A 116 -7.51 0.96 18.16
C ALA A 116 -6.38 1.70 18.89
N GLN A 117 -5.17 1.73 18.30
CA GLN A 117 -4.03 2.47 18.86
C GLN A 117 -4.27 3.98 18.83
N GLN A 118 -4.83 4.50 17.74
CA GLN A 118 -5.15 5.94 17.65
C GLN A 118 -6.22 6.34 18.66
N GLN A 119 -7.29 5.54 18.81
CA GLN A 119 -8.32 5.79 19.81
C GLN A 119 -7.76 5.80 21.25
N ALA A 120 -6.86 4.87 21.58
CA ALA A 120 -6.22 4.83 22.89
C ALA A 120 -5.35 6.06 23.16
N ARG A 121 -4.62 6.56 22.14
CA ARG A 121 -3.83 7.79 22.22
C ARG A 121 -4.70 9.01 22.46
N THR A 122 -5.79 9.16 21.70
CA THR A 122 -6.73 10.28 21.88
C THR A 122 -7.37 10.27 23.25
N ARG A 123 -7.76 9.10 23.78
CA ARG A 123 -8.31 8.99 25.15
C ARG A 123 -7.30 9.40 26.22
N SER A 124 -6.04 9.00 26.06
CA SER A 124 -4.97 9.33 27.01
C SER A 124 -4.62 10.82 26.99
N ALA A 125 -4.68 11.45 25.80
CA ALA A 125 -4.47 12.89 25.66
C ALA A 125 -5.62 13.70 26.26
N GLY A 126 -6.88 13.30 26.01
CA GLY A 126 -8.05 14.00 26.56
C GLY A 126 -8.14 13.95 28.09
N GLN A 127 -7.70 12.85 28.71
CA GLN A 127 -7.65 12.75 30.18
C GLN A 127 -6.64 13.72 30.83
N GLN A 128 -5.61 14.15 30.11
CA GLN A 128 -4.63 15.15 30.60
C GLN A 128 -5.15 16.58 30.46
N GLU A 129 -6.07 16.84 29.52
CA GLU A 129 -6.66 18.17 29.27
C GLU A 129 -7.85 18.48 30.19
N ASP A 130 -8.62 17.47 30.63
CA ASP A 130 -9.74 17.64 31.57
C ASP A 130 -9.29 18.10 32.98
N GLU A 131 -8.05 17.81 33.39
CA GLU A 131 -7.46 18.34 34.63
C GLU A 131 -7.11 19.84 34.52
N GLN A 132 -7.09 20.41 33.31
CA GLN A 132 -6.81 21.82 33.02
C GLN A 132 -8.02 22.53 32.38
N GLY A 133 -9.26 22.14 32.68
CA GLY A 133 -10.46 22.98 32.54
C GLY A 133 -10.79 23.56 31.14
N GLY A 134 -10.22 23.03 30.07
CA GLY A 134 -10.47 23.48 28.69
C GLY A 134 -11.53 22.63 28.01
N SER A 135 -12.58 23.25 27.47
CA SER A 135 -13.62 22.56 26.69
C SER A 135 -13.02 21.95 25.42
N ALA A 136 -12.78 20.63 25.44
CA ALA A 136 -12.23 19.88 24.32
C ALA A 136 -13.27 19.73 23.20
N ALA A 137 -13.19 20.58 22.19
CA ALA A 137 -13.75 20.25 20.88
C ALA A 137 -12.95 19.06 20.34
N THR A 138 -13.58 17.89 20.26
CA THR A 138 -13.03 16.70 19.60
C THR A 138 -12.67 17.04 18.15
N ALA A 139 -11.42 17.41 17.90
CA ALA A 139 -10.93 17.63 16.56
C ALA A 139 -10.88 16.28 15.84
N THR A 140 -11.83 16.03 14.94
CA THR A 140 -11.81 14.84 14.09
C THR A 140 -10.64 14.95 13.13
N VAL A 141 -9.64 14.08 13.29
CA VAL A 141 -8.48 14.02 12.39
C VAL A 141 -8.97 13.76 10.97
N PRO A 142 -8.60 14.60 9.97
CA PRO A 142 -9.02 14.40 8.59
C PRO A 142 -8.62 13.02 8.05
N THR A 143 -9.49 12.39 7.26
CA THR A 143 -9.27 11.05 6.69
C THR A 143 -7.94 10.93 5.94
N GLU A 144 -7.53 11.98 5.21
CA GLU A 144 -6.23 12.00 4.51
C GLU A 144 -5.04 11.85 5.45
N GLU A 145 -5.10 12.47 6.63
CA GLU A 145 -4.04 12.39 7.64
C GLU A 145 -4.02 11.01 8.29
N GLN A 146 -5.20 10.43 8.56
CA GLN A 146 -5.30 9.06 9.04
C GLN A 146 -4.68 8.06 8.03
N VAL A 147 -4.95 8.22 6.73
CA VAL A 147 -4.41 7.36 5.67
C VAL A 147 -2.90 7.49 5.59
N LYS A 148 -2.36 8.72 5.65
CA LYS A 148 -0.91 8.95 5.69
C LYS A 148 -0.27 8.26 6.89
N GLY A 149 -0.83 8.44 8.09
CA GLY A 149 -0.34 7.81 9.30
C GLY A 149 -0.40 6.28 9.24
N PHE A 150 -1.42 5.70 8.61
CA PHE A 150 -1.50 4.26 8.40
C PHE A 150 -0.45 3.75 7.41
N LEU A 151 -0.19 4.47 6.31
CA LEU A 151 0.87 4.10 5.37
C LEU A 151 2.26 4.18 6.00
N GLU A 152 2.49 5.18 6.86
CA GLU A 152 3.71 5.29 7.65
C GLU A 152 3.82 4.12 8.64
N TYR A 153 2.73 3.78 9.34
CA TYR A 153 2.67 2.60 10.20
C TYR A 153 3.02 1.31 9.44
N LEU A 154 2.46 1.09 8.25
CA LEU A 154 2.80 -0.06 7.41
C LEU A 154 4.27 -0.02 6.97
N THR A 155 4.78 1.15 6.60
CA THR A 155 6.19 1.32 6.21
C THR A 155 7.11 0.95 7.36
N ILE A 156 6.82 1.42 8.58
CA ILE A 156 7.56 1.09 9.79
C ILE A 156 7.49 -0.41 10.06
N LEU A 157 6.32 -1.06 9.96
CA LEU A 157 6.22 -2.50 10.14
C LEU A 157 7.04 -3.30 9.12
N VAL A 158 7.03 -2.86 7.85
CA VAL A 158 7.84 -3.49 6.81
C VAL A 158 9.33 -3.29 7.09
N MET A 159 9.74 -2.08 7.48
CA MET A 159 11.12 -1.79 7.88
C MET A 159 11.51 -2.63 9.09
N LEU A 160 10.69 -2.72 10.13
CA LEU A 160 10.93 -3.54 11.32
C LEU A 160 10.92 -5.04 11.03
N ARG A 161 10.19 -5.53 10.02
CA ARG A 161 10.28 -6.94 9.58
C ARG A 161 11.57 -7.18 8.80
N GLN A 162 11.95 -6.25 7.92
CA GLN A 162 13.24 -6.28 7.21
C GLN A 162 14.41 -6.16 8.18
N ASP A 163 14.25 -5.37 9.24
CA ASP A 163 15.21 -5.17 10.30
C ASP A 163 15.13 -6.26 11.35
N GLY A 164 14.01 -6.94 11.61
CA GLY A 164 13.97 -8.18 12.41
C GLY A 164 14.76 -9.30 11.73
N SER A 165 14.89 -9.23 10.40
CA SER A 165 15.86 -10.05 9.65
C SER A 165 17.33 -9.64 9.91
N ARG A 166 17.59 -8.53 10.62
CA ARG A 166 18.92 -7.90 10.87
C ARG A 166 19.17 -7.48 12.34
N ALA A 167 18.17 -7.49 13.21
CA ALA A 167 18.14 -6.92 14.55
C ALA A 167 17.15 -7.74 15.38
N GLY A 168 17.70 -8.72 16.11
CA GLY A 168 17.07 -9.39 17.24
C GLY A 168 15.57 -9.68 17.08
N ASN A 169 15.23 -10.62 16.20
CA ASN A 169 13.98 -11.34 16.38
C ASN A 169 14.04 -12.07 17.72
N ASP A 170 12.96 -12.08 18.49
CA ASP A 170 12.80 -12.92 19.69
C ASP A 170 13.36 -14.33 19.42
N GLU A 171 14.55 -14.60 19.99
CA GLU A 171 15.24 -15.89 19.86
C GLU A 171 14.35 -17.03 20.37
N SER A 172 13.44 -16.71 21.30
CA SER A 172 12.54 -17.63 22.00
C SER A 172 11.40 -18.22 21.14
N GLU A 173 10.79 -17.47 20.21
CA GLU A 173 9.71 -18.01 19.37
C GLU A 173 10.23 -18.70 18.11
N GLN A 174 11.42 -18.34 17.64
CA GLN A 174 11.99 -18.86 16.39
C GLN A 174 12.85 -20.11 16.57
N GLU A 175 13.32 -20.41 17.79
CA GLU A 175 13.87 -21.72 18.15
C GLU A 175 12.81 -22.82 18.12
N LEU A 176 11.52 -22.47 18.30
CA LEU A 176 10.41 -23.42 18.38
C LEU A 176 9.73 -23.71 17.02
N ALA A 177 10.05 -22.95 15.97
CA ALA A 177 9.48 -23.16 14.65
C ALA A 177 10.31 -24.20 13.87
N ASP A 178 9.72 -25.39 13.62
CA ASP A 178 10.31 -26.45 12.79
C ASP A 178 10.27 -26.05 11.30
N VAL A 179 11.14 -25.11 10.91
CA VAL A 179 11.17 -24.51 9.56
C VAL A 179 12.59 -24.33 9.05
N ILE A 180 12.77 -24.45 7.72
CA ILE A 180 14.04 -24.16 7.04
C ILE A 180 14.18 -22.64 6.86
N ARG A 181 15.25 -22.06 7.43
CA ARG A 181 15.54 -20.63 7.29
C ARG A 181 16.26 -20.36 5.96
N VAL A 182 15.59 -19.66 5.04
CA VAL A 182 16.17 -19.21 3.76
C VAL A 182 16.57 -17.73 3.88
N MET A 183 17.85 -17.44 3.65
CA MET A 183 18.38 -16.08 3.72
C MET A 183 19.52 -15.87 2.71
N THR A 184 19.91 -14.62 2.49
CA THR A 184 21.11 -14.31 1.68
C THR A 184 22.38 -14.49 2.51
N VAL A 185 23.53 -14.74 1.87
CA VAL A 185 24.84 -14.80 2.55
C VAL A 185 25.10 -13.54 3.37
N HIS A 186 24.69 -12.36 2.88
CA HIS A 186 24.83 -11.10 3.61
C HIS A 186 23.98 -11.03 4.89
N ALA A 187 22.76 -11.57 4.85
CA ALA A 187 21.87 -11.62 6.01
C ALA A 187 22.33 -12.63 7.08
N SER A 188 23.15 -13.61 6.71
CA SER A 188 23.68 -14.62 7.66
C SER A 188 24.83 -14.12 8.56
N LYS A 189 25.31 -12.89 8.36
CA LYS A 189 26.47 -12.36 9.10
C LYS A 189 26.16 -12.27 10.60
N GLY A 190 26.97 -12.95 11.42
CA GLY A 190 26.81 -12.96 12.88
C GLY A 190 25.82 -14.01 13.39
N LEU A 191 25.29 -14.86 12.51
CA LEU A 191 24.44 -16.00 12.87
C LEU A 191 25.23 -17.31 12.73
N GLU A 192 24.87 -18.29 13.54
CA GLU A 192 25.37 -19.66 13.45
C GLU A 192 24.21 -20.66 13.39
N PHE A 193 24.40 -21.74 12.63
CA PHE A 193 23.39 -22.78 12.44
C PHE A 193 24.07 -24.16 12.46
N PRO A 194 23.44 -25.18 13.06
CA PRO A 194 24.02 -26.53 13.13
C PRO A 194 24.18 -27.18 11.75
N VAL A 195 23.29 -26.85 10.80
CA VAL A 195 23.36 -27.32 9.41
C VAL A 195 23.09 -26.15 8.48
N VAL A 196 23.96 -25.95 7.49
CA VAL A 196 23.86 -24.88 6.48
C VAL A 196 23.90 -25.48 5.09
N TYR A 197 22.89 -25.17 4.28
CA TYR A 197 22.88 -25.46 2.85
C TYR A 197 23.26 -24.20 2.06
N LEU A 198 24.35 -24.25 1.28
CA LEU A 198 24.83 -23.12 0.48
C LEU A 198 24.68 -23.42 -1.03
N PRO A 199 23.48 -23.24 -1.61
CA PRO A 199 23.24 -23.52 -3.02
C PRO A 199 23.88 -22.45 -3.92
N GLY A 200 24.20 -22.82 -5.16
CA GLY A 200 24.62 -21.86 -6.18
C GLY A 200 26.10 -21.45 -6.13
N LEU A 201 26.95 -22.24 -5.46
CA LEU A 201 28.41 -22.17 -5.55
C LEU A 201 28.91 -22.69 -6.91
N LEU A 202 28.50 -22.00 -7.97
CA LEU A 202 28.85 -22.29 -9.36
C LEU A 202 29.69 -21.16 -9.91
N GLN A 203 30.67 -21.51 -10.75
CA GLN A 203 31.53 -20.53 -11.40
C GLN A 203 30.69 -19.54 -12.23
N ARG A 204 31.00 -18.24 -12.11
CA ARG A 204 30.26 -17.08 -12.66
C ARG A 204 28.91 -16.75 -12.01
N ARG A 205 28.43 -17.54 -11.03
CA ARG A 205 27.31 -17.18 -10.13
C ARG A 205 27.83 -16.73 -8.76
N PHE A 206 28.84 -17.44 -8.24
CA PHE A 206 29.57 -17.07 -7.03
C PHE A 206 31.06 -17.42 -7.19
N PRO A 207 32.00 -16.47 -7.02
CA PRO A 207 31.76 -15.03 -6.83
C PRO A 207 31.02 -14.42 -8.02
N ALA A 208 30.14 -13.47 -7.74
CA ALA A 208 29.38 -12.78 -8.78
C ALA A 208 30.35 -12.06 -9.73
N GLN A 209 30.24 -12.32 -11.03
CA GLN A 209 31.06 -11.63 -12.01
C GLN A 209 30.53 -10.19 -12.14
N ALA A 210 31.36 -9.20 -11.83
CA ALA A 210 31.03 -7.80 -12.02
C ALA A 210 30.71 -7.56 -13.52
N ARG A 211 29.44 -7.30 -13.82
CA ARG A 211 29.03 -6.84 -15.14
C ARG A 211 28.91 -5.33 -15.09
N SER A 212 29.81 -4.63 -15.78
CA SER A 212 29.55 -3.23 -16.14
C SER A 212 28.34 -3.23 -17.07
N SER A 213 27.21 -2.71 -16.62
CA SER A 213 26.11 -2.34 -17.50
C SER A 213 26.23 -0.83 -17.72
N PRO A 214 27.00 -0.36 -18.73
CA PRO A 214 26.90 1.03 -19.12
C PRO A 214 25.49 1.23 -19.67
N ILE A 215 24.60 1.78 -18.84
CA ILE A 215 23.35 2.33 -19.32
C ILE A 215 23.76 3.45 -20.28
N THR A 216 23.43 3.28 -21.56
CA THR A 216 23.65 4.37 -22.52
C THR A 216 22.72 5.51 -22.12
N ALA A 217 23.24 6.74 -22.06
CA ALA A 217 22.43 7.90 -21.75
C ALA A 217 21.22 7.95 -22.71
N PRO A 218 20.01 8.28 -22.22
CA PRO A 218 18.84 8.41 -23.07
C PRO A 218 19.09 9.45 -24.16
N THR A 219 18.55 9.21 -25.36
CA THR A 219 18.64 10.14 -26.48
C THR A 219 18.13 11.53 -26.08
N GLY A 220 19.01 12.54 -26.08
CA GLY A 220 18.66 13.94 -25.77
C GLY A 220 19.24 14.51 -24.46
N MET A 221 19.94 13.71 -23.64
CA MET A 221 20.77 14.27 -22.57
C MET A 221 22.17 14.58 -23.10
N LEU A 222 22.60 15.85 -23.00
CA LEU A 222 23.99 16.25 -23.24
C LEU A 222 24.90 15.70 -22.11
N PRO A 223 26.17 15.36 -22.41
CA PRO A 223 27.12 14.84 -21.43
C PRO A 223 27.39 15.81 -20.27
#